data_AF-A0A4Y2A567-F1
#
_entry.id   AF-A0A4Y2A567-F1
#
_cell.length_a   1.000
_cell.length_b   1.000
_cell.length_c   1.000
_cell.angle_alpha   90.00
_cell.angle_beta   90.00
_cell.angle_gamma   90.00
#
_symmetry.space_group_name_H-M   'P 1'
#
loop_
_entity.id
_entity.type
_entity.pdbx_description
1 polymer ?
#
loop_
_entity_poly.entity_id
_entity_poly.type
_entity_poly.pdbx_seq_one_letter_code
_entity_poly.pdbx_strand_id
1 'polypeptide(L)'
;MCFKCSAFFHSARNCHRKPRCIKCNEEHETRNCPTKTMIEKPACINCNQTGYLASWKGCPNYPNINTKKAPTYAQKLKLNLNRNEKSTEIPQIAPNK
;
A
#
# COMPACT_ATOMS: atom_id res chain seq x y z
N MET A 1 -2.80 -2.95 8.30
CA MET A 1 -4.24 -3.17 8.51
C MET A 1 -4.42 -3.65 9.94
N CYS A 2 -5.27 -2.99 10.73
CA CYS A 2 -5.53 -3.38 12.11
C CYS A 2 -6.60 -4.47 12.16
N PHE A 3 -6.33 -5.63 12.77
CA PHE A 3 -7.31 -6.71 12.88
C PHE A 3 -8.45 -6.45 13.87
N LYS A 4 -8.27 -5.50 14.80
CA LYS A 4 -9.32 -5.08 15.72
C LYS A 4 -10.34 -4.19 15.03
N CYS A 5 -9.93 -3.03 14.53
CA CYS A 5 -10.87 -2.03 14.00
C CYS A 5 -10.93 -1.97 12.46
N SER A 6 -10.17 -2.84 11.79
CA SER A 6 -10.12 -2.98 10.32
C SER A 6 -9.74 -1.68 9.59
N ALA A 7 -9.02 -0.78 10.28
CA ALA A 7 -8.50 0.46 9.74
C ALA A 7 -7.03 0.35 9.29
N PHE A 8 -6.58 1.34 8.52
CA PHE A 8 -5.22 1.43 8.02
C PHE A 8 -4.24 2.02 9.07
N PHE A 9 -2.93 1.90 8.80
CA PHE A 9 -1.81 2.52 9.55
C PHE A 9 -1.46 2.09 10.97
N HIS A 10 -2.13 1.09 11.55
CA HIS A 10 -1.70 0.57 12.85
C HIS A 10 -1.93 -0.93 12.98
N SER A 11 -1.27 -1.52 13.99
CA SER A 11 -1.44 -2.91 14.39
C SER A 11 -2.52 -3.02 15.46
N ALA A 12 -3.07 -4.23 15.65
CA ALA A 12 -4.08 -4.48 16.67
C ALA A 12 -3.57 -4.24 18.11
N ARG A 13 -2.25 -4.36 18.33
CA ARG A 13 -1.63 -4.17 19.66
C ARG A 13 -1.74 -2.73 20.16
N ASN A 14 -1.61 -1.75 19.27
CA ASN A 14 -1.70 -0.32 19.61
C ASN A 14 -3.05 0.28 19.21
N CYS A 15 -4.10 -0.54 19.17
CA CYS A 15 -5.43 -0.12 18.77
C CYS A 15 -6.31 0.15 19.99
N HIS A 16 -6.69 1.40 20.18
CA HIS A 16 -7.62 1.85 21.22
C HIS A 16 -9.07 2.00 20.72
N ARG A 17 -9.34 1.57 19.48
CA ARG A 17 -10.68 1.64 18.88
C ARG A 17 -11.48 0.38 19.20
N LYS A 18 -12.79 0.51 19.20
CA LYS A 18 -13.70 -0.64 19.29
C LYS A 18 -13.42 -1.65 18.16
N PRO A 19 -13.56 -2.96 18.44
CA PRO A 19 -13.42 -3.98 17.41
C PRO A 19 -14.55 -3.82 16.37
N ARG A 20 -14.20 -4.00 15.10
CA ARG A 20 -15.13 -3.98 13.97
C ARG A 20 -14.83 -5.13 13.02
N CYS A 21 -15.87 -5.87 12.68
CA CYS A 21 -15.76 -7.02 11.82
C CYS A 21 -15.60 -6.60 10.36
N ILE A 22 -14.57 -7.12 9.69
CA ILE A 22 -14.31 -6.79 8.28
C ILE A 22 -15.36 -7.37 7.32
N LYS A 23 -16.11 -8.39 7.77
CA LYS A 23 -17.14 -9.07 6.97
C LYS A 23 -18.47 -8.34 7.03
N CYS A 24 -18.98 -8.12 8.25
CA CYS A 24 -20.34 -7.61 8.48
C CYS A 24 -20.41 -6.19 9.05
N ASN A 25 -19.27 -5.52 9.30
CA ASN A 25 -19.21 -4.16 9.86
C ASN A 25 -19.78 -4.01 11.29
N GLU A 26 -20.12 -5.10 11.96
CA GLU A 26 -20.61 -5.11 13.35
C GLU A 26 -19.48 -4.93 14.39
N GLU A 27 -19.85 -4.51 15.60
CA GLU A 27 -18.93 -4.25 16.73
C GLU A 27 -18.38 -5.54 17.39
N HIS A 28 -17.64 -6.35 16.63
CA HIS A 28 -16.94 -7.55 17.13
C HIS A 28 -15.67 -7.86 16.33
N GLU A 29 -14.80 -8.71 16.88
CA GLU A 29 -13.62 -9.21 16.16
C GLU A 29 -14.03 -10.23 15.09
N THR A 30 -13.36 -10.23 13.95
CA THR A 30 -13.68 -11.13 12.81
C THR A 30 -13.70 -12.62 13.21
N ARG A 31 -12.97 -13.02 14.26
CA ARG A 31 -12.98 -14.38 14.82
C ARG A 31 -14.30 -14.76 15.50
N ASN A 32 -15.00 -13.79 16.08
CA ASN A 32 -16.26 -13.93 16.78
C ASN A 32 -17.46 -13.63 15.88
N CYS A 33 -17.25 -13.53 14.57
CA CYS A 33 -18.31 -13.21 13.63
C CYS A 33 -19.30 -14.37 13.50
N PRO A 34 -20.61 -14.15 13.76
CA PRO A 34 -21.64 -15.18 13.61
C PRO A 34 -21.89 -15.53 12.13
N THR A 35 -21.58 -14.60 11.22
CA THR A 35 -21.71 -14.79 9.78
C THR A 35 -20.59 -15.72 9.28
N LYS A 36 -20.90 -17.01 9.22
CA LYS A 36 -20.04 -18.04 8.63
C LYS A 36 -20.27 -18.22 7.12
N THR A 37 -21.35 -17.65 6.60
CA THR A 37 -21.72 -17.66 5.18
C THR A 37 -20.92 -16.62 4.38
N MET A 38 -20.73 -16.91 3.09
CA MET A 38 -20.13 -15.96 2.15
C MET A 38 -21.09 -14.79 1.94
N ILE A 39 -20.63 -13.58 2.20
CA ILE A 39 -21.40 -12.36 1.93
C ILE A 39 -21.25 -12.06 0.45
N GLU A 40 -22.36 -12.11 -0.28
CA GLU A 40 -22.38 -11.96 -1.74
C GLU A 40 -21.90 -10.57 -2.19
N LYS A 41 -22.19 -9.53 -1.40
CA LYS A 41 -21.76 -8.14 -1.64
C LYS A 41 -21.06 -7.57 -0.41
N PRO A 42 -19.76 -7.86 -0.20
CA PRO A 42 -19.02 -7.31 0.93
C PRO A 42 -18.92 -5.79 0.79
N ALA A 43 -19.10 -5.06 1.90
CA ALA A 43 -18.91 -3.63 1.95
C ALA A 43 -17.58 -3.28 2.62
N CYS A 44 -16.85 -2.34 2.03
CA CYS A 44 -15.63 -1.82 2.64
C CYS A 44 -16.00 -0.86 3.77
N ILE A 45 -15.61 -1.18 5.00
CA ILE A 45 -15.87 -0.34 6.18
C ILE A 45 -15.10 1.00 6.20
N ASN A 46 -14.16 1.22 5.28
CA ASN A 46 -13.34 2.44 5.19
C ASN A 46 -13.81 3.39 4.08
N CYS A 47 -14.56 2.90 3.07
CA CYS A 47 -15.09 3.74 1.98
C CYS A 47 -16.58 3.51 1.69
N ASN A 48 -17.23 2.62 2.43
CA ASN A 48 -18.64 2.22 2.32
C ASN A 48 -19.05 1.72 0.91
N GLN A 49 -18.09 1.40 0.05
CA GLN A 49 -18.36 0.82 -1.26
C GLN A 49 -18.60 -0.68 -1.16
N THR A 50 -19.59 -1.18 -1.89
CA THR A 50 -19.89 -2.60 -2.01
C THR A 50 -19.08 -3.25 -3.13
N GLY A 51 -18.73 -4.53 -2.98
CA GLY A 51 -17.99 -5.33 -3.95
C GLY A 51 -16.60 -5.75 -3.48
N TYR A 52 -16.07 -5.13 -2.42
CA TYR A 52 -14.78 -5.51 -1.83
C TYR A 52 -14.73 -5.25 -0.32
N LEU A 53 -13.86 -6.00 0.36
CA LEU A 53 -13.60 -5.83 1.79
C LEU A 53 -12.56 -4.72 2.02
N ALA A 54 -12.51 -4.18 3.24
CA ALA A 54 -11.53 -3.15 3.60
C ALA A 54 -10.05 -3.61 3.56
N SER A 55 -9.80 -4.91 3.42
CA SER A 55 -8.44 -5.45 3.21
C SER A 55 -7.97 -5.30 1.76
N TRP A 56 -8.84 -4.90 0.83
CA TRP A 56 -8.50 -4.75 -0.57
C TRP A 56 -7.66 -3.50 -0.80
N LYS A 57 -6.47 -3.67 -1.40
CA LYS A 57 -5.51 -2.57 -1.64
C LYS A 57 -5.93 -1.60 -2.73
N GLY A 58 -6.92 -1.96 -3.56
CA GLY A 58 -7.49 -1.10 -4.60
C GLY A 58 -8.56 -0.14 -4.09
N CYS A 59 -8.85 -0.12 -2.79
CA CYS A 59 -9.82 0.81 -2.22
C CYS A 59 -9.37 2.27 -2.51
N PRO A 60 -10.27 3.18 -2.93
CA PRO A 60 -9.93 4.57 -3.19
C PRO A 60 -9.48 5.31 -1.92
N ASN A 61 -9.98 4.91 -0.75
CA ASN A 61 -9.50 5.38 0.56
C ASN A 61 -8.29 4.60 1.07
N TYR A 62 -7.74 3.68 0.27
CA TYR A 62 -6.48 3.03 0.62
C TYR A 62 -5.40 4.12 0.60
N PRO A 63 -4.71 4.34 1.72
CA PRO A 63 -3.81 5.45 1.79
C PRO A 63 -2.60 5.22 0.89
N ASN A 64 -2.42 6.13 -0.07
CA ASN A 64 -1.20 6.21 -0.86
C ASN A 64 -0.11 6.85 0.01
N ILE A 65 0.56 6.02 0.80
CA ILE A 65 1.79 6.42 1.46
C ILE A 65 2.84 6.55 0.37
N ASN A 66 2.98 7.78 -0.17
CA ASN A 66 4.14 8.18 -0.96
C ASN A 66 5.37 8.10 -0.06
N THR A 67 5.93 6.90 0.10
CA THR A 67 7.22 6.74 0.74
C THR A 67 8.25 7.26 -0.26
N LYS A 68 8.46 8.60 -0.29
CA LYS A 68 9.68 9.20 -0.83
C LYS A 68 10.82 8.72 0.07
N LYS A 69 11.19 7.44 -0.05
CA LYS A 69 12.31 6.87 0.67
C LYS A 69 13.54 7.55 0.09
N ALA A 70 14.33 8.17 0.96
CA ALA A 70 15.64 8.64 0.56
C ALA A 70 16.39 7.47 -0.11
N PRO A 71 17.08 7.71 -1.23
CA PRO A 71 17.76 6.64 -1.94
C PRO A 71 18.77 5.99 -0.99
N THR A 72 18.74 4.66 -0.95
CA THR A 72 19.66 3.87 -0.13
C THR A 72 21.10 4.11 -0.62
N TYR A 73 22.08 3.82 0.23
CA TYR A 73 23.49 3.94 -0.14
C TYR A 73 23.83 3.18 -1.42
N ALA A 74 23.33 1.93 -1.54
CA ALA A 74 23.47 1.12 -2.75
C ALA A 74 22.80 1.76 -3.99
N GLN A 75 21.65 2.41 -3.84
CA GLN A 75 20.99 3.13 -4.94
C GLN A 75 21.79 4.35 -5.39
N LYS A 76 22.38 5.11 -4.45
CA LYS A 76 23.25 6.24 -4.75
C LYS A 76 24.51 5.80 -5.51
N LEU A 77 25.13 4.68 -5.13
CA LEU A 77 26.28 4.10 -5.84
C LEU A 77 25.95 3.79 -7.31
N LYS A 78 24.82 3.12 -7.58
CA LYS A 78 24.38 2.79 -8.96
C LYS A 78 24.13 4.03 -9.82
N LEU A 79 23.54 5.08 -9.25
CA LEU A 79 23.32 6.34 -9.98
C LEU A 79 24.63 7.04 -10.38
N ASN A 80 25.66 6.94 -9.53
CA ASN A 80 26.97 7.50 -9.84
C ASN A 80 27.73 6.68 -10.90
N LEU A 81 27.60 5.34 -10.89
CA LEU A 81 28.17 4.46 -11.91
C LEU A 81 27.56 4.74 -13.29
N ASN A 82 26.23 4.82 -13.39
CA ASN A 82 25.54 5.15 -14.65
C ASN A 82 25.86 6.56 -15.18
N ARG A 83 26.26 7.49 -14.30
CA ARG A 83 26.71 8.83 -14.72
C ARG A 83 28.09 8.77 -15.37
N ASN A 84 28.96 7.88 -14.90
CA ASN A 84 30.31 7.73 -15.42
C ASN A 84 30.32 7.01 -16.78
N GLU A 85 29.45 6.02 -16.97
CA GLU A 85 29.28 5.30 -18.26
C GLU A 85 28.78 6.22 -19.39
N LYS A 86 28.02 7.27 -19.04
CA LYS A 86 27.48 8.24 -20.01
C LYS A 86 28.52 9.29 -20.46
N SER A 87 29.69 9.34 -19.83
CA SER A 87 30.74 10.31 -20.14
C SER A 87 31.81 9.77 -21.09
N THR A 88 31.74 8.50 -21.51
CA THR A 88 32.73 7.86 -22.39
C THR A 88 32.34 7.75 -23.87
N GLU A 89 31.18 8.29 -24.29
CA GLU A 89 30.89 8.43 -25.73
C GLU A 89 31.61 9.66 -26.31
N ILE A 90 32.80 9.42 -26.86
CA ILE A 90 33.64 10.39 -27.58
C ILE A 90 32.83 10.98 -28.76
N PRO A 91 32.74 12.32 -28.93
CA PRO A 91 32.13 12.90 -30.12
C PRO A 91 32.98 12.60 -31.36
N GLN A 92 32.41 11.90 -32.34
CA GLN A 92 33.01 11.71 -33.65
C GLN A 92 33.07 13.06 -34.40
N ILE A 93 34.27 13.56 -34.66
CA ILE A 93 34.49 14.75 -35.50
C ILE A 93 34.28 14.32 -36.97
N ALA A 94 33.24 14.83 -37.62
CA ALA A 94 32.98 14.62 -39.05
C ALA A 94 33.84 15.57 -39.92
N PRO A 95 34.33 15.14 -41.09
CA PRO A 95 35.22 15.93 -41.93
C PRO A 95 34.49 17.09 -42.62
N ASN A 96 35.15 18.25 -42.67
CA ASN A 96 34.68 19.47 -43.32
C ASN A 96 34.58 19.29 -44.85
N LYS A 97 33.55 19.89 -45.45
CA LYS A 97 33.28 19.91 -46.90
C LYS A 97 34.01 21.08 -47.57
#